data_AF-A0A2C9M826-F1
#
_entry.id   AF-A0A2C9M826-F1
#
_cell.length_a   1.000
_cell.length_b   1.000
_cell.length_c   1.000
_cell.angle_alpha   90.00
_cell.angle_beta   90.00
_cell.angle_gamma   90.00
#
_symmetry.space_group_name_H-M   'P 1'
#
loop_
_entity.id
_entity.type
_entity.pdbx_description
1 polymer ?
#
loop_
_entity_poly.entity_id
_entity_poly.type
_entity_poly.pdbx_seq_one_letter_code
_entity_poly.pdbx_strand_id
1 'polypeptide(L)'
;MLPFLQQVVHHLDVGPYQQQMRVGALAFGTFPRMLFRLNAFTDKSRLVSAISKIRYIGGDSNINTALAFAKDQMLGRLVKGVRGGATPVIVLLTDGKSENRQATVRQAEAARQCGIEIFAVGVGEADQDELSCLVSQPIEDHLFYANDFRDFLNSISTTLSSKLSNC
;
A
#
# COMPACT_ATOMS: atom_id res chain seq x y z
N MET A 1 -10.98 7.88 0.94
CA MET A 1 -10.04 6.75 0.72
C MET A 1 -10.43 5.78 -0.39
N LEU A 2 -11.61 5.13 -0.37
CA LEU A 2 -11.93 4.10 -1.39
C LEU A 2 -11.94 4.57 -2.85
N PRO A 3 -12.53 5.73 -3.21
CA PRO A 3 -12.49 6.22 -4.59
C PRO A 3 -11.06 6.39 -5.12
N PHE A 4 -10.12 6.76 -4.24
CA PHE A 4 -8.72 6.87 -4.60
C PHE A 4 -8.10 5.51 -4.91
N LEU A 5 -8.31 4.51 -4.06
CA LEU A 5 -7.79 3.16 -4.31
C LEU A 5 -8.31 2.62 -5.64
N GLN A 6 -9.58 2.89 -5.96
CA GLN A 6 -10.16 2.55 -7.26
C GLN A 6 -9.44 3.30 -8.38
N GLN A 7 -9.21 4.60 -8.23
CA GLN A 7 -8.53 5.42 -9.25
C GLN A 7 -7.09 4.96 -9.50
N VAL A 8 -6.32 4.62 -8.46
CA VAL A 8 -4.99 4.04 -8.62
C VAL A 8 -5.07 2.73 -9.40
N VAL A 9 -5.90 1.80 -8.95
CA VAL A 9 -6.07 0.50 -9.61
C VAL A 9 -6.57 0.62 -11.05
N HIS A 10 -7.35 1.65 -11.38
CA HIS A 10 -7.77 1.90 -12.75
C HIS A 10 -6.58 2.13 -13.70
N HIS A 11 -5.54 2.81 -13.23
CA HIS A 11 -4.33 3.10 -14.01
C HIS A 11 -3.32 1.96 -14.02
N LEU A 12 -3.38 1.02 -13.08
CA LEU A 12 -2.48 -0.13 -13.04
C LEU A 12 -2.85 -1.19 -14.10
N ASP A 13 -1.87 -1.82 -14.75
CA ASP A 13 -2.12 -2.96 -15.63
C ASP A 13 -2.28 -4.26 -14.81
N VAL A 14 -3.48 -4.48 -14.27
CA VAL A 14 -3.83 -5.66 -13.47
C VAL A 14 -4.36 -6.78 -14.37
N GLY A 15 -3.80 -7.97 -14.25
CA GLY A 15 -4.30 -9.12 -15.01
C GLY A 15 -3.59 -10.44 -14.73
N PRO A 16 -3.92 -11.51 -15.49
CA PRO A 16 -3.41 -12.84 -15.25
C PRO A 16 -1.96 -13.06 -15.69
N TYR A 17 -1.42 -12.22 -16.57
CA TYR A 17 -0.13 -12.46 -17.22
C TYR A 17 1.08 -12.06 -16.37
N GLN A 18 2.26 -12.61 -16.69
CA GLN A 18 3.46 -12.45 -15.88
C GLN A 18 3.94 -10.99 -15.80
N GLN A 19 3.80 -10.20 -16.88
CA GLN A 19 4.15 -8.78 -16.87
C GLN A 19 3.11 -7.89 -16.17
N GLN A 20 1.91 -8.40 -15.90
CA GLN A 20 0.82 -7.61 -15.31
C GLN A 20 0.84 -7.67 -13.79
N MET A 21 0.32 -6.65 -13.13
CA MET A 21 0.31 -6.51 -11.68
C MET A 21 -0.68 -7.44 -10.98
N ARG A 22 -0.32 -7.79 -9.74
CA ARG A 22 -1.15 -8.53 -8.78
C ARG A 22 -1.36 -7.66 -7.56
N VAL A 23 -2.62 -7.42 -7.20
CA VAL A 23 -2.97 -6.51 -6.11
C VAL A 23 -3.64 -7.30 -4.99
N GLY A 24 -3.10 -7.15 -3.79
CA GLY A 24 -3.67 -7.63 -2.54
C GLY A 24 -3.96 -6.44 -1.65
N ALA A 25 -4.87 -6.62 -0.68
CA ALA A 25 -5.15 -5.58 0.30
C ALA A 25 -5.30 -6.16 1.70
N LEU A 26 -4.83 -5.40 2.67
CA LEU A 26 -5.16 -5.52 4.08
C LEU A 26 -5.64 -4.15 4.57
N ALA A 27 -6.56 -4.14 5.53
CA ALA A 27 -6.87 -2.96 6.32
C ALA A 27 -6.21 -3.09 7.69
N PHE A 28 -5.84 -1.98 8.30
CA PHE A 28 -5.31 -1.99 9.67
C PHE A 28 -6.01 -0.94 10.53
N GLY A 29 -6.14 -1.31 11.79
CA GLY A 29 -6.50 -0.49 12.93
C GLY A 29 -5.63 -1.02 14.07
N THR A 30 -6.21 -1.35 15.23
CA THR A 30 -5.45 -1.99 16.31
C THR A 30 -4.76 -3.30 15.85
N PHE A 31 -5.40 -4.05 14.96
CA PHE A 31 -4.86 -5.26 14.34
C PHE A 31 -5.03 -5.24 12.80
N PRO A 32 -4.06 -5.77 12.04
CA PRO A 32 -4.21 -5.92 10.59
C PRO A 32 -5.21 -7.03 10.25
N ARG A 33 -6.03 -6.76 9.23
CA ARG A 33 -6.99 -7.71 8.66
C ARG A 33 -6.77 -7.83 7.17
N MET A 34 -6.39 -9.04 6.73
CA MET A 34 -6.32 -9.35 5.31
C MET A 34 -7.72 -9.25 4.68
N LEU A 35 -7.84 -8.44 3.62
CA LEU A 35 -9.08 -8.30 2.85
C LEU A 35 -9.07 -9.30 1.70
N PHE A 36 -7.98 -9.34 0.95
CA PHE A 36 -7.77 -10.30 -0.13
C PHE A 36 -6.28 -10.43 -0.50
N ARG A 37 -5.90 -11.59 -1.02
CA ARG A 37 -4.53 -11.91 -1.43
C ARG A 37 -4.22 -11.41 -2.84
N LEU A 38 -2.93 -11.37 -3.18
CA LEU A 38 -2.41 -10.98 -4.50
C LEU A 38 -3.00 -11.78 -5.67
N ASN A 39 -3.37 -13.05 -5.44
CA ASN A 39 -3.98 -13.91 -6.47
C ASN A 39 -5.52 -13.91 -6.47
N ALA A 40 -6.17 -13.10 -5.63
CA ALA A 40 -7.63 -13.13 -5.51
C ALA A 40 -8.32 -12.58 -6.78
N PHE A 41 -7.68 -11.64 -7.47
CA PHE A 41 -8.23 -10.99 -8.65
C PHE A 41 -7.23 -11.00 -9.79
N THR A 42 -7.69 -11.48 -10.95
CA THR A 42 -7.00 -11.37 -12.23
C THR A 42 -7.77 -10.49 -13.21
N ASP A 43 -8.87 -9.91 -12.75
CA ASP A 43 -9.75 -9.05 -13.51
C ASP A 43 -9.87 -7.71 -12.79
N LYS A 44 -9.55 -6.63 -13.50
CA LYS A 44 -9.53 -5.27 -12.95
C LYS A 44 -10.92 -4.85 -12.46
N SER A 45 -11.99 -5.19 -13.18
CA SER A 45 -13.35 -4.79 -12.79
C SER A 45 -13.79 -5.44 -11.47
N ARG A 46 -13.45 -6.72 -11.26
CA ARG A 46 -13.73 -7.46 -10.02
C ARG A 46 -12.89 -6.92 -8.87
N LEU A 47 -11.63 -6.55 -9.11
CA LEU A 47 -10.79 -5.89 -8.11
C LEU A 47 -11.39 -4.55 -7.67
N VAL A 48 -11.79 -3.68 -8.61
CA VAL A 48 -12.44 -2.39 -8.32
C VAL A 48 -13.74 -2.59 -7.54
N SER A 49 -14.53 -3.62 -7.87
CA SER A 49 -15.75 -3.99 -7.13
C SER A 49 -15.47 -4.56 -5.73
N ALA A 50 -14.34 -5.22 -5.53
CA ALA A 50 -13.93 -5.68 -4.21
C ALA A 50 -13.48 -4.51 -3.32
N ILE A 51 -12.75 -3.54 -3.90
CA ILE A 51 -12.31 -2.32 -3.21
C ILE A 51 -13.52 -1.50 -2.74
N SER A 52 -14.58 -1.37 -3.54
CA SER A 52 -15.78 -0.61 -3.15
C SER A 52 -16.53 -1.19 -1.95
N LYS A 53 -16.25 -2.44 -1.57
CA LYS A 53 -16.89 -3.15 -0.45
C LYS A 53 -16.06 -3.15 0.82
N ILE A 54 -14.85 -2.57 0.80
CA ILE A 54 -13.99 -2.47 1.98
C ILE A 54 -14.68 -1.58 3.01
N ARG A 55 -14.75 -2.07 4.25
CA ARG A 55 -15.33 -1.32 5.37
C ARG A 55 -14.21 -0.78 6.25
N TYR A 56 -14.43 0.42 6.77
CA TYR A 56 -13.58 0.97 7.82
C TYR A 56 -13.61 0.05 9.04
N ILE A 57 -12.44 -0.30 9.55
CA ILE A 57 -12.31 -1.29 10.64
C ILE A 57 -12.10 -0.64 12.03
N GLY A 58 -11.89 0.68 12.09
CA GLY A 58 -11.69 1.42 13.35
C GLY A 58 -10.46 1.00 14.14
N GLY A 59 -10.23 1.67 15.28
CA GLY A 59 -9.09 1.43 16.16
C GLY A 59 -7.86 2.26 15.84
N ASP A 60 -6.77 1.99 16.54
CA ASP A 60 -5.53 2.78 16.48
C ASP A 60 -4.75 2.55 15.17
N SER A 61 -3.87 3.47 14.79
CA SER A 61 -3.05 3.31 13.57
C SER A 61 -1.79 2.49 13.83
N ASN A 62 -1.95 1.17 14.03
CA ASN A 62 -0.82 0.25 14.28
C ASN A 62 -0.05 -0.11 13.00
N ILE A 63 0.71 0.87 12.48
CA ILE A 63 1.47 0.76 11.22
C ILE A 63 2.57 -0.31 11.33
N ASN A 64 3.27 -0.41 12.47
CA ASN A 64 4.34 -1.39 12.65
C ASN A 64 3.85 -2.84 12.47
N THR A 65 2.71 -3.21 13.09
CA THR A 65 2.14 -4.54 12.93
C THR A 65 1.60 -4.76 11.51
N ALA A 66 1.04 -3.72 10.88
CA ALA A 66 0.58 -3.80 9.49
C ALA A 66 1.73 -4.04 8.49
N LEU A 67 2.87 -3.35 8.65
CA LEU A 67 4.06 -3.55 7.83
C LEU A 67 4.64 -4.96 7.99
N ALA A 68 4.76 -5.44 9.22
CA ALA A 68 5.20 -6.81 9.49
C ALA A 68 4.28 -7.84 8.84
N PHE A 69 2.96 -7.65 8.96
CA PHE A 69 1.97 -8.54 8.36
C PHE A 69 2.03 -8.51 6.83
N ALA A 70 2.15 -7.34 6.20
CA ALA A 70 2.31 -7.22 4.75
C ALA A 70 3.56 -7.95 4.25
N LYS A 71 4.70 -7.70 4.90
CA LYS A 71 5.99 -8.35 4.59
C LYS A 71 5.89 -9.87 4.68
N ASP A 72 5.40 -10.40 5.80
CA ASP A 72 5.48 -11.83 6.08
C ASP A 72 4.31 -12.64 5.51
N GLN A 73 3.09 -12.11 5.59
CA GLN A 73 1.86 -12.85 5.28
C GLN A 73 1.30 -12.55 3.89
N MET A 74 1.74 -11.48 3.23
CA MET A 74 1.29 -11.12 1.88
C MET A 74 2.40 -11.20 0.83
N LEU A 75 3.61 -10.76 1.17
CA LEU A 75 4.74 -10.67 0.24
C LEU A 75 5.82 -11.73 0.47
N GLY A 76 5.64 -12.60 1.47
CA GLY A 76 6.55 -13.71 1.72
C GLY A 76 6.67 -14.63 0.49
N ARG A 77 7.88 -15.13 0.22
CA ARG A 77 8.22 -15.88 -1.01
C ARG A 77 7.31 -17.08 -1.30
N LEU A 78 6.76 -17.72 -0.27
CA LEU A 78 5.88 -18.88 -0.39
C LEU A 78 4.37 -18.52 -0.40
N VAL A 79 4.03 -17.24 -0.31
CA VAL A 79 2.65 -16.77 -0.29
C VAL A 79 2.04 -16.88 -1.69
N LYS A 80 0.85 -17.46 -1.77
CA LYS A 80 0.11 -17.59 -3.05
C LYS A 80 -0.14 -16.22 -3.68
N GLY A 81 0.30 -16.08 -4.93
CA GLY A 81 0.17 -14.84 -5.71
C GLY A 81 1.44 -13.99 -5.76
N VAL A 82 2.43 -14.27 -4.91
CA VAL A 82 3.79 -13.76 -5.09
C VAL A 82 4.42 -14.48 -6.28
N ARG A 83 5.08 -13.72 -7.16
CA ARG A 83 5.68 -14.24 -8.40
C ARG A 83 7.17 -13.96 -8.40
N GLY A 84 7.96 -14.96 -8.80
CA GLY A 84 9.39 -14.75 -9.04
C GLY A 84 9.61 -13.72 -10.16
N GLY A 85 10.54 -12.80 -9.92
CA GLY A 85 10.89 -11.72 -10.87
C GLY A 85 9.97 -10.49 -10.83
N ALA A 86 8.95 -10.45 -9.96
CA ALA A 86 8.18 -9.24 -9.70
C ALA A 86 8.76 -8.48 -8.50
N THR A 87 8.84 -7.16 -8.61
CA THR A 87 9.20 -6.26 -7.49
C THR A 87 8.06 -6.25 -6.47
N PRO A 88 8.28 -6.67 -5.21
CA PRO A 88 7.25 -6.58 -4.19
C PRO A 88 7.11 -5.13 -3.71
N VAL A 89 5.88 -4.61 -3.72
CA VAL A 89 5.59 -3.22 -3.35
C VAL A 89 4.56 -3.16 -2.24
N ILE A 90 4.79 -2.30 -1.26
CA ILE A 90 3.81 -1.87 -0.26
C ILE A 90 3.43 -0.42 -0.56
N VAL A 91 2.12 -0.16 -0.68
CA VAL A 91 1.56 1.20 -0.67
C VAL A 91 0.82 1.38 0.66
N LEU A 92 1.41 2.18 1.56
CA LEU A 92 0.82 2.53 2.84
C LEU A 92 -0.08 3.75 2.68
N LEU A 93 -1.34 3.65 3.10
CA LEU A 93 -2.25 4.80 3.19
C LEU A 93 -2.61 5.02 4.66
N THR A 94 -2.41 6.23 5.17
CA THR A 94 -2.76 6.59 6.55
C THR A 94 -3.19 8.05 6.63
N ASP A 95 -4.09 8.35 7.56
CA ASP A 95 -4.53 9.70 7.92
C ASP A 95 -4.05 10.14 9.31
N GLY A 96 -3.23 9.30 9.97
CA GLY A 96 -2.69 9.57 11.29
C GLY A 96 -1.31 8.99 11.52
N LYS A 97 -0.78 9.27 12.71
CA LYS A 97 0.52 8.84 13.22
C LYS A 97 0.48 7.43 13.80
N SER A 98 1.61 6.73 13.80
CA SER A 98 1.73 5.48 14.54
C SER A 98 1.89 5.72 16.04
N GLU A 99 1.44 4.75 16.84
CA GLU A 99 1.61 4.73 18.30
C GLU A 99 3.07 4.56 18.71
N ASN A 100 3.90 3.90 17.87
CA ASN A 100 5.30 3.62 18.17
C ASN A 100 6.18 3.82 16.94
N ARG A 101 6.56 5.07 16.71
CA ARG A 101 7.41 5.49 15.59
C ARG A 101 8.69 4.68 15.44
N GLN A 102 9.39 4.37 16.54
CA GLN A 102 10.64 3.61 16.46
C GLN A 102 10.40 2.16 16.01
N ALA A 103 9.33 1.51 16.49
CA ALA A 103 8.96 0.18 16.03
C ALA A 103 8.53 0.21 14.56
N THR A 104 7.79 1.24 14.13
CA THR A 104 7.34 1.42 12.75
C THR A 104 8.51 1.56 11.78
N VAL A 105 9.49 2.41 12.10
CA VAL A 105 10.71 2.58 11.31
C VAL A 105 11.48 1.26 11.18
N ARG A 106 11.68 0.52 12.28
CA ARG A 106 12.36 -0.79 12.24
C ARG A 106 11.66 -1.80 11.34
N GLN A 107 10.32 -1.82 11.33
CA GLN A 107 9.57 -2.74 10.46
C GLN A 107 9.63 -2.32 8.99
N ALA A 108 9.62 -1.02 8.70
CA ALA A 108 9.82 -0.52 7.35
C ALA A 108 11.24 -0.83 6.84
N GLU A 109 12.27 -0.64 7.65
CA GLU A 109 13.65 -1.05 7.33
C GLU A 109 13.75 -2.54 7.02
N ALA A 110 13.16 -3.40 7.85
CA ALA A 110 13.15 -4.84 7.63
C ALA A 110 12.45 -5.24 6.32
N ALA A 111 11.36 -4.56 5.96
CA ALA A 111 10.68 -4.75 4.69
C ALA A 111 11.55 -4.31 3.50
N ARG A 112 12.17 -3.13 3.56
CA ARG A 112 13.09 -2.65 2.51
C ARG A 112 14.31 -3.55 2.34
N GLN A 113 14.87 -4.08 3.42
CA GLN A 113 15.96 -5.06 3.38
C GLN A 113 15.57 -6.39 2.71
N CYS A 114 14.27 -6.72 2.69
CA CYS A 114 13.73 -7.85 1.95
C CYS A 114 13.47 -7.53 0.46
N GLY A 115 13.92 -6.38 -0.03
CA GLY A 115 13.69 -5.92 -1.40
C GLY A 115 12.28 -5.42 -1.66
N ILE A 116 11.51 -5.10 -0.59
CA ILE A 116 10.17 -4.54 -0.71
C ILE A 116 10.27 -3.03 -0.85
N GLU A 117 9.71 -2.51 -1.93
CA GLU A 117 9.61 -1.07 -2.15
C GLU A 117 8.41 -0.52 -1.37
N ILE A 118 8.60 0.59 -0.65
CA ILE A 118 7.55 1.17 0.19
C ILE A 118 7.22 2.56 -0.32
N PHE A 119 5.96 2.72 -0.73
CA PHE A 119 5.32 4.00 -0.99
C PHE A 119 4.43 4.35 0.20
N ALA A 120 4.33 5.63 0.52
CA ALA A 120 3.42 6.12 1.54
C ALA A 120 2.58 7.28 1.03
N VAL A 121 1.35 7.30 1.50
CA VAL A 121 0.33 8.29 1.24
C VAL A 121 -0.17 8.78 2.59
N GLY A 122 0.15 10.02 2.92
CA GLY A 122 -0.42 10.73 4.06
C GLY A 122 -1.62 11.57 3.61
N VAL A 123 -2.70 11.55 4.40
CA VAL A 123 -3.85 12.42 4.20
C VAL A 123 -4.16 13.19 5.49
N GLY A 124 -4.45 14.49 5.38
CA GLY A 124 -4.95 15.28 6.51
C GLY A 124 -3.90 15.56 7.58
N GLU A 125 -3.91 14.77 8.67
CA GLU A 125 -3.05 14.94 9.86
C GLU A 125 -1.98 13.84 9.98
N ALA A 126 -1.65 13.18 8.87
CA ALA A 126 -0.60 12.17 8.85
C ALA A 126 0.78 12.79 9.16
N ASP A 127 1.59 12.11 9.99
CA ASP A 127 2.93 12.59 10.36
C ASP A 127 3.90 12.41 9.18
N GLN A 128 4.15 13.50 8.45
CA GLN A 128 5.02 13.49 7.27
C GLN A 128 6.46 13.08 7.61
N ASP A 129 6.98 13.51 8.76
CA ASP A 129 8.33 13.15 9.18
C ASP A 129 8.43 11.66 9.48
N GLU A 130 7.39 11.06 10.07
CA GLU A 130 7.31 9.62 10.28
C GLU A 130 7.31 8.90 8.94
N LEU A 131 6.39 9.28 8.04
CA LEU A 131 6.25 8.63 6.74
C LEU A 131 7.52 8.70 5.88
N SER A 132 8.25 9.83 5.95
CA SER A 132 9.54 9.99 5.26
C SER A 132 10.59 8.96 5.69
N CYS A 133 10.51 8.44 6.91
CA CYS A 133 11.40 7.40 7.42
C CYS A 133 10.96 5.97 6.99
N LEU A 134 9.71 5.81 6.53
CA LEU A 134 9.14 4.51 6.16
C LEU A 134 9.29 4.20 4.67
N VAL A 135 9.29 5.22 3.82
CA VAL A 135 9.34 5.03 2.37
C VAL A 135 10.72 4.60 1.85
N SER A 136 10.73 4.05 0.65
CA SER A 136 11.95 3.84 -0.12
C SER A 136 12.54 5.17 -0.61
N GLN A 137 13.82 5.13 -0.98
CA GLN A 137 14.52 6.28 -1.58
C GLN A 137 14.37 6.26 -3.11
N PRO A 138 14.32 7.42 -3.78
CA PRO A 138 14.31 8.76 -3.19
C PRO A 138 12.92 9.12 -2.63
N ILE A 139 12.87 9.91 -1.56
CA ILE A 139 11.62 10.19 -0.80
C ILE A 139 10.57 10.86 -1.69
N GLU A 140 10.99 11.80 -2.54
CA GLU A 140 10.12 12.55 -3.46
C GLU A 140 9.36 11.68 -4.46
N ASP A 141 9.86 10.46 -4.73
CA ASP A 141 9.20 9.51 -5.62
C ASP A 141 8.24 8.57 -4.89
N HIS A 142 8.38 8.46 -3.55
CA HIS A 142 7.70 7.43 -2.75
C HIS A 142 6.76 7.99 -1.69
N LEU A 143 6.91 9.25 -1.31
CA LEU A 143 6.07 9.91 -0.32
C LEU A 143 5.14 10.92 -0.99
N PHE A 144 3.85 10.70 -0.80
CA PHE A 144 2.81 11.61 -1.27
C PHE A 144 1.98 12.10 -0.09
N TYR A 145 1.58 13.37 -0.15
CA TYR A 145 0.77 14.01 0.87
C TYR A 145 -0.39 14.78 0.24
N ALA A 146 -1.57 14.68 0.83
CA ALA A 146 -2.71 15.51 0.46
C ALA A 146 -3.43 16.05 1.69
N ASN A 147 -3.97 17.25 1.58
CA ASN A 147 -4.76 17.87 2.65
C ASN A 147 -6.08 17.11 2.86
N ASP A 148 -6.71 16.69 1.76
CA ASP A 148 -7.92 15.87 1.81
C ASP A 148 -7.96 14.84 0.67
N PHE A 149 -8.96 13.95 0.72
CA PHE A 149 -9.10 12.89 -0.28
C PHE A 149 -9.49 13.40 -1.68
N ARG A 150 -9.99 14.64 -1.84
CA ARG A 150 -10.34 15.22 -3.15
C ARG A 150 -9.10 15.74 -3.85
N ASP A 151 -8.26 16.48 -3.14
CA ASP A 151 -6.93 16.89 -3.62
C ASP A 151 -6.15 15.67 -4.10
N PHE A 152 -6.23 14.61 -3.30
CA PHE A 152 -5.58 13.34 -3.55
C PHE A 152 -6.02 12.64 -4.85
N LEU A 153 -7.31 12.75 -5.20
CA LEU A 153 -7.86 12.19 -6.44
C LEU A 153 -7.42 12.95 -7.70
N ASN A 154 -7.18 14.25 -7.58
CA ASN A 154 -6.93 15.11 -8.74
C ASN A 154 -5.45 15.16 -9.14
N SER A 155 -4.51 15.02 -8.18
CA SER A 155 -3.08 15.27 -8.44
C SER A 155 -2.17 14.06 -8.22
N ILE A 156 -2.50 13.13 -7.31
CA ILE A 156 -1.55 12.11 -6.86
C ILE A 156 -1.80 10.74 -7.47
N SER A 157 -3.05 10.35 -7.73
CA SER A 157 -3.35 9.00 -8.21
C SER A 157 -2.61 8.65 -9.50
N THR A 158 -2.51 9.59 -10.44
CA THR A 158 -1.85 9.37 -11.73
C THR A 158 -0.35 9.25 -11.56
N THR A 159 0.27 10.13 -10.76
CA THR A 159 1.71 10.10 -10.48
C THR A 159 2.11 8.82 -9.78
N LEU A 160 1.40 8.44 -8.71
CA LEU A 160 1.66 7.19 -7.99
C LEU A 160 1.51 5.98 -8.91
N SER A 161 0.44 5.92 -9.70
CA SER A 161 0.21 4.79 -10.62
C SER A 161 1.28 4.69 -11.71
N SER A 162 1.77 5.84 -12.19
CA SER A 162 2.90 5.90 -13.13
C SER A 162 4.17 5.34 -12.49
N LYS A 163 4.50 5.75 -11.25
CA LYS A 163 5.65 5.20 -10.52
C LYS A 163 5.54 3.70 -10.32
N LEU A 164 4.38 3.22 -9.83
CA LEU A 164 4.13 1.79 -9.64
C LEU A 164 4.26 0.99 -10.94
N SER A 165 3.86 1.55 -12.08
CA SER A 165 3.93 0.87 -13.38
C SER A 165 5.34 0.75 -13.95
N ASN A 166 6.32 1.43 -13.35
CA ASN A 166 7.73 1.38 -13.74
C ASN A 166 8.58 0.49 -12.81
N CYS A 167 7.98 -0.12 -11.78
CA CYS A 167 8.61 -1.06 -10.85
C CYS A 167 8.63 -2.50 -11.40
#